data_AF-A0A4Y2DB13-F1
#
_entry.id   AF-A0A4Y2DB13-F1
#
_cell.length_a   1.000
_cell.length_b   1.000
_cell.length_c   1.000
_cell.angle_alpha   90.00
_cell.angle_beta   90.00
_cell.angle_gamma   90.00
#
_symmetry.space_group_name_H-M   'P 1'
#
loop_
_entity.id
_entity.type
_entity.pdbx_description
1 polymer ?
#
loop_
_entity_poly.entity_id
_entity_poly.type
_entity_poly.pdbx_seq_one_letter_code
_entity_poly.pdbx_strand_id
1 'polypeptide(L)'
;MKKKLSFVLKVNKAGSDGTENDIEKRKKSEEIKRKCDDIDRLVELVKVKLNSNLSKREKIQVLTIAPQSWSRKRIATEFNITEYMARKARELTLEKESWLFQVHE
;
A
#
# COMPACT_ATOMS: atom_id res chain seq x y z
N MET A 1 -66.19 -27.76 -11.06
CA MET A 1 -65.01 -28.10 -11.88
C MET A 1 -64.68 -26.98 -12.84
N LYS A 2 -63.65 -26.17 -12.58
CA LYS A 2 -62.75 -25.53 -13.58
C LYS A 2 -61.43 -25.23 -12.87
N LYS A 3 -60.44 -26.09 -13.10
CA LYS A 3 -59.06 -25.91 -12.64
C LYS A 3 -58.50 -24.72 -13.42
N LYS A 4 -58.09 -23.64 -12.75
CA LYS A 4 -57.27 -22.59 -13.37
C LYS A 4 -55.95 -22.52 -12.64
N LEU A 5 -54.98 -23.11 -13.32
CA LEU A 5 -53.55 -23.13 -13.07
C LEU A 5 -53.06 -21.68 -12.94
N SER A 6 -52.52 -21.29 -11.79
CA SER A 6 -51.72 -20.07 -11.67
C SER A 6 -50.31 -20.45 -11.23
N PHE A 7 -49.46 -20.53 -12.26
CA PHE A 7 -48.03 -20.25 -12.27
C PHE A 7 -47.26 -20.52 -10.97
N VAL A 8 -46.67 -21.71 -10.92
CA VAL A 8 -45.56 -22.03 -10.03
C VAL A 8 -44.49 -20.96 -10.21
N LEU A 9 -44.20 -20.21 -9.14
CA LEU A 9 -42.95 -19.48 -9.00
C LEU A 9 -41.82 -20.52 -9.10
N LYS A 10 -41.29 -20.70 -10.30
CA LYS A 10 -40.07 -21.45 -10.51
C LYS A 10 -38.94 -20.51 -10.09
N VAL A 11 -38.74 -20.41 -8.78
CA VAL A 11 -37.49 -19.90 -8.20
C VAL A 11 -36.42 -20.91 -8.56
N ASN A 12 -35.92 -20.82 -9.79
CA ASN A 12 -34.61 -21.37 -10.10
C ASN A 12 -33.60 -20.41 -9.48
N LYS A 13 -33.34 -20.56 -8.19
CA LYS A 13 -32.08 -20.08 -7.61
C LYS A 13 -31.02 -21.03 -8.15
N ALA A 14 -30.57 -20.72 -9.36
CA ALA A 14 -29.44 -21.37 -10.01
C ALA A 14 -28.28 -21.43 -9.01
N GLY A 15 -27.59 -22.57 -9.05
CA GLY A 15 -26.61 -23.01 -8.07
C GLY A 15 -25.72 -21.89 -7.56
N SER A 16 -25.63 -21.84 -6.24
CA SER A 16 -24.53 -21.20 -5.52
C SER A 16 -23.27 -22.03 -5.79
N ASP A 17 -22.69 -21.87 -6.97
CA ASP A 17 -21.31 -22.27 -7.25
C ASP A 17 -20.53 -21.00 -7.60
N GLY A 18 -20.36 -20.14 -6.58
CA GLY A 18 -19.27 -19.19 -6.63
C GLY A 18 -18.02 -20.03 -6.54
N THR A 19 -17.30 -20.17 -7.66
CA THR A 19 -16.10 -21.00 -7.73
C THR A 19 -15.18 -20.61 -6.56
N GLU A 20 -14.52 -21.59 -5.94
CA GLU A 20 -13.57 -21.35 -4.84
C GLU A 20 -12.56 -20.25 -5.18
N ASN A 21 -12.23 -20.14 -6.47
CA ASN A 21 -11.40 -19.12 -7.09
C ASN A 21 -11.97 -17.69 -6.96
N ASP A 22 -13.28 -17.49 -7.03
CA ASP A 22 -13.92 -16.17 -6.86
C ASP A 22 -13.91 -15.70 -5.40
N ILE A 23 -14.06 -16.63 -4.45
CA ILE A 23 -13.95 -16.34 -3.02
C ILE A 23 -12.51 -16.00 -2.65
N GLU A 24 -11.54 -16.75 -3.17
CA GLU A 24 -10.11 -16.50 -2.95
C GLU A 24 -9.68 -15.15 -3.54
N LYS A 25 -10.12 -14.81 -4.76
CA LYS A 25 -9.85 -13.50 -5.36
C LYS A 25 -10.38 -12.33 -4.52
N ARG A 26 -11.57 -12.46 -3.93
CA ARG A 26 -12.15 -11.43 -3.05
C ARG A 26 -11.36 -11.27 -1.75
N LYS A 27 -10.99 -12.38 -1.11
CA LYS A 27 -10.14 -12.32 0.11
C LYS A 27 -8.80 -11.64 -0.19
N LYS A 28 -8.18 -11.97 -1.32
CA LYS A 28 -6.92 -11.36 -1.76
C LYS A 28 -7.08 -9.86 -2.05
N SER A 29 -8.17 -9.45 -2.70
CA SER A 29 -8.41 -8.01 -2.97
C SER A 29 -8.65 -7.22 -1.68
N GLU A 30 -9.36 -7.80 -0.71
CA GLU A 30 -9.54 -7.20 0.61
C GLU A 30 -8.22 -7.09 1.40
N GLU A 31 -7.36 -8.11 1.33
CA GLU A 31 -6.03 -8.07 1.95
C GLU A 31 -5.14 -6.99 1.33
N ILE A 32 -5.12 -6.88 0.00
CA ILE A 32 -4.39 -5.82 -0.71
C ILE A 32 -4.89 -4.45 -0.27
N LYS A 33 -6.21 -4.28 -0.19
CA LYS A 33 -6.82 -3.02 0.27
C LYS A 33 -6.34 -2.64 1.67
N ARG A 34 -6.37 -3.58 2.63
CA ARG A 34 -5.88 -3.34 3.99
C ARG A 34 -4.42 -2.92 4.02
N LYS A 35 -3.56 -3.59 3.24
CA LYS A 35 -2.14 -3.23 3.13
C LYS A 35 -1.95 -1.83 2.53
N CYS A 36 -2.75 -1.44 1.55
CA CYS A 36 -2.74 -0.07 1.02
C CYS A 36 -3.12 0.95 2.09
N ASP A 37 -4.21 0.70 2.83
CA ASP A 37 -4.68 1.59 3.91
C ASP A 37 -3.60 1.75 5.00
N ASP A 38 -2.88 0.67 5.35
CA ASP A 38 -1.77 0.70 6.32
C ASP A 38 -0.57 1.51 5.80
N ILE A 39 -0.25 1.43 4.51
CA ILE A 39 0.81 2.22 3.88
C ILE A 39 0.44 3.71 3.91
N ASP A 40 -0.80 4.05 3.55
CA ASP A 40 -1.27 5.43 3.60
C ASP A 40 -1.19 5.99 5.02
N ARG A 41 -1.60 5.19 6.02
CA ARG A 41 -1.46 5.55 7.43
C ARG A 41 0.00 5.73 7.85
N LEU A 42 0.91 4.87 7.39
CA LEU A 42 2.33 5.01 7.66
C LEU A 42 2.88 6.31 7.09
N VAL A 43 2.52 6.67 5.85
CA VAL A 43 2.94 7.93 5.22
C VAL A 43 2.49 9.14 6.04
N GLU A 44 1.25 9.14 6.54
CA GLU A 44 0.76 10.22 7.40
C GLU A 44 1.52 10.30 8.74
N LEU A 45 1.79 9.17 9.39
CA LEU A 45 2.60 9.15 10.62
C LEU A 45 4.02 9.71 10.40
N VAL A 46 4.60 9.43 9.24
CA VAL A 46 5.91 9.95 8.85
C VAL A 46 5.88 11.45 8.64
N LYS A 47 4.84 11.99 7.99
CA LYS A 47 4.63 13.45 7.88
C LYS A 47 4.57 14.10 9.26
N VAL A 48 3.78 13.55 10.18
CA VAL A 48 3.69 14.03 11.57
C VAL A 48 5.05 14.01 12.26
N LYS A 49 5.81 12.91 12.10
CA LYS A 49 7.14 12.76 12.67
C LYS A 49 8.14 13.77 12.11
N LEU A 50 8.10 14.07 10.82
CA LEU A 50 8.98 15.05 10.17
C LEU A 50 8.70 16.50 10.58
N ASN A 51 7.44 16.81 10.93
CA ASN A 51 7.02 18.10 11.46
C ASN A 51 7.36 18.30 12.94
N SER A 52 7.83 17.26 13.63
CA SER A 52 8.33 17.36 15.01
C SER A 52 9.73 17.99 15.06
N ASN A 53 10.23 18.29 16.26
CA ASN A 53 11.58 18.81 16.50
C ASN A 53 12.68 17.74 16.28
N LEU A 54 12.83 17.30 15.03
CA LEU A 54 13.92 16.43 14.59
C LEU A 54 15.09 17.24 14.07
N SER A 55 16.31 16.79 14.36
CA SER A 55 17.52 17.26 13.71
C SER A 55 17.50 16.95 12.21
N LYS A 56 18.33 17.66 11.43
CA LYS A 56 18.47 17.41 9.99
C LYS A 56 18.86 15.95 9.68
N ARG A 57 19.71 15.36 10.52
CA ARG A 57 20.17 13.96 10.36
C ARG A 57 19.02 12.98 10.57
N GLU A 58 18.24 13.17 11.64
CA GLU A 58 17.09 12.31 11.93
C GLU A 58 16.03 12.43 10.84
N LYS A 59 15.77 13.63 10.32
CA LYS A 59 14.87 13.81 9.17
C LYS A 59 15.33 13.00 7.96
N ILE A 60 16.62 13.04 7.63
CA ILE A 60 17.19 12.24 6.54
C ILE A 60 17.02 10.74 6.78
N GLN A 61 17.24 10.27 8.02
CA GLN A 61 17.04 8.86 8.38
C GLN A 61 15.57 8.43 8.29
N VAL A 62 14.64 9.27 8.74
CA VAL A 62 13.20 8.98 8.60
C VAL A 62 12.83 8.89 7.13
N LEU A 63 13.37 9.77 6.28
CA LEU A 63 13.09 9.77 4.84
C LEU A 63 13.62 8.54 4.09
N THR A 64 14.50 7.71 4.67
CA THR A 64 14.98 6.49 3.99
C THR A 64 13.89 5.43 3.84
N ILE A 65 12.78 5.56 4.56
CA ILE A 65 11.62 4.66 4.44
C ILE A 65 10.73 5.00 3.24
N ALA A 66 10.97 6.13 2.56
CA ALA A 66 10.20 6.51 1.39
C ALA A 66 10.35 5.44 0.29
N PRO A 67 9.27 5.12 -0.44
CA PRO A 67 9.34 4.11 -1.50
C PRO A 67 10.37 4.45 -2.57
N GLN A 68 11.19 3.48 -2.99
CA GLN A 68 12.20 3.68 -4.04
C GLN A 68 11.59 4.05 -5.39
N SER A 69 10.35 3.64 -5.64
CA SER A 69 9.58 4.02 -6.82
C SER A 69 9.24 5.51 -6.88
N TRP A 70 9.40 6.26 -5.78
CA TRP A 70 9.12 7.69 -5.75
C TRP A 70 10.31 8.51 -6.22
N SER A 71 10.04 9.50 -7.07
CA SER A 71 11.04 10.48 -7.48
C SER A 71 11.43 11.40 -6.32
N ARG A 72 12.64 11.99 -6.37
CA ARG A 72 13.11 13.03 -5.44
C ARG A 72 12.08 14.15 -5.27
N LYS A 73 11.51 14.58 -6.40
CA LYS A 73 10.48 15.63 -6.46
C LYS A 73 9.23 15.20 -5.72
N ARG A 74 8.74 13.97 -5.96
CA ARG A 74 7.56 13.44 -5.27
C ARG A 74 7.79 13.39 -3.76
N ILE A 75 8.93 12.87 -3.29
CA ILE A 75 9.27 12.82 -1.86
C ILE A 75 9.31 14.24 -1.27
N ALA A 76 9.92 15.19 -1.98
CA ALA A 76 10.02 16.57 -1.53
C ALA A 76 8.64 17.23 -1.37
N THR A 77 7.76 17.06 -2.36
CA THR A 77 6.38 17.57 -2.32
C THR A 77 5.54 16.87 -1.25
N GLU A 78 5.58 15.54 -1.18
CA GLU A 78 4.74 14.75 -0.28
C GLU A 78 5.05 15.04 1.19
N PHE A 79 6.33 15.17 1.54
CA PHE A 79 6.77 15.39 2.92
C PHE A 79 7.07 16.87 3.23
N ASN A 80 6.84 17.78 2.28
CA ASN A 80 7.14 19.22 2.40
C ASN A 80 8.58 19.50 2.87
N ILE A 81 9.56 18.88 2.19
CA ILE A 81 10.99 19.03 2.46
C ILE A 81 11.72 19.55 1.24
N THR A 82 13.01 19.85 1.39
CA THR A 82 13.86 20.19 0.25
C THR A 82 14.26 18.96 -0.55
N GLU A 83 14.40 19.11 -1.87
CA GLU A 83 14.93 18.06 -2.75
C GLU A 83 16.33 17.58 -2.33
N TYR A 84 17.11 18.44 -1.67
CA TYR A 84 18.41 18.08 -1.13
C TYR A 84 18.30 16.98 -0.07
N MET A 85 17.35 17.09 0.87
CA MET A 85 17.13 16.06 1.89
C MET A 85 16.60 14.76 1.28
N ALA A 86 15.68 14.87 0.31
CA ALA A 86 15.19 13.71 -0.42
C ALA A 86 16.31 12.98 -1.19
N ARG A 87 17.25 13.73 -1.77
CA ARG A 87 18.44 13.18 -2.42
C ARG A 87 19.34 12.45 -1.41
N LYS A 88 19.64 13.08 -0.28
CA LYS A 88 20.51 12.50 0.75
C LYS A 88 19.93 11.22 1.35
N ALA A 89 18.62 11.17 1.57
CA ALA A 89 17.94 9.95 2.02
C ALA A 89 18.09 8.81 1.01
N ARG A 90 17.92 9.08 -0.29
CA ARG A 90 18.10 8.06 -1.34
C ARG A 90 19.55 7.58 -1.49
N GLU A 91 20.52 8.51 -1.44
CA GLU A 91 21.95 8.15 -1.43
C GLU A 91 22.25 7.18 -0.27
N LEU A 92 21.70 7.46 0.93
CA LEU A 92 21.88 6.62 2.12
C LEU A 92 21.21 5.24 1.99
N THR A 93 20.02 5.16 1.38
CA THR A 93 19.37 3.86 1.16
C THR A 93 20.15 3.00 0.16
N LEU A 94 20.60 3.59 -0.96
CA LEU A 94 21.37 2.88 -1.98
C LEU A 94 22.72 2.39 -1.46
N GLU A 95 23.40 3.20 -0.65
CA GLU A 95 24.65 2.79 0.01
C GLU A 95 24.42 1.52 0.85
N LYS A 96 23.39 1.52 1.71
CA LYS A 96 23.06 0.36 2.55
C LYS A 96 22.70 -0.88 1.74
N GLU A 97 21.92 -0.72 0.67
CA GLU A 97 21.57 -1.83 -0.21
C GLU A 97 22.81 -2.42 -0.89
N SER A 98 23.74 -1.57 -1.36
CA SER A 98 25.03 -2.02 -1.90
C SER A 98 25.82 -2.89 -0.91
N TRP A 99 25.91 -2.47 0.36
CA TRP A 99 26.59 -3.25 1.39
C TRP A 99 25.92 -4.62 1.64
N LEU A 100 24.59 -4.69 1.58
CA LEU A 100 23.86 -5.95 1.77
C LEU A 100 24.15 -6.96 0.65
N PHE A 101 24.35 -6.50 -0.59
CA PHE A 101 24.71 -7.38 -1.70
C PHE A 101 26.16 -7.87 -1.62
N GLN A 102 27.08 -7.11 -1.01
CA GLN A 102 28.50 -7.47 -0.92
C GLN A 102 28.84 -8.40 0.27
N VAL A 103 27.99 -8.49 1.29
CA VAL A 103 28.22 -9.35 2.47
C VAL A 103 27.70 -10.78 2.28
N HIS A 104 26.95 -11.03 1.20
CA HIS A 104 26.33 -12.32 0.89
C HIS A 104 27.05 -13.13 -0.21
N GLU A 105 28.28 -12.77 -0.58
CA GLU A 105 29.16 -13.50 -1.50
C GLU A 105 30.36 -14.11 -0.75
#